data_AF-A0A7C5VFZ7-F1
#
_entry.id   AF-A0A7C5VFZ7-F1
#
_cell.length_a   1.000
_cell.length_b   1.000
_cell.length_c   1.000
_cell.angle_alpha   90.00
_cell.angle_beta   90.00
_cell.angle_gamma   90.00
#
_symmetry.space_group_name_H-M   'P 1'
#
loop_
_entity.id
_entity.type
_entity.pdbx_description
1 polymer ?
#
loop_
_entity_poly.entity_id
_entity_poly.type
_entity_poly.pdbx_seq_one_letter_code
_entity_poly.pdbx_strand_id
1 'polypeptide(L)'
;MRAGGVKEKVLVLDRDIVVTPEELKRRRLELGYTTPELARIVGTTPTWIVAAEKGRKPLASSGFRLVRRYLEALGFIRVEVAEKN
;
A
#
# COMPACT_ATOMS: atom_id res chain seq x y z
N MET A 1 28.70 23.91 -10.22
CA MET A 1 27.71 23.12 -10.98
C MET A 1 26.99 22.19 -10.00
N ARG A 2 25.67 22.32 -9.82
CA ARG A 2 24.89 21.42 -8.92
C ARG A 2 24.48 20.19 -9.72
N ALA A 3 25.17 19.07 -9.53
CA ALA A 3 24.67 17.77 -9.94
C ALA A 3 23.50 17.39 -9.02
N GLY A 4 22.28 17.77 -9.41
CA GLY A 4 21.07 17.26 -8.76
C GLY A 4 20.87 15.81 -9.20
N GLY A 5 21.44 14.86 -8.47
CA GLY A 5 21.22 13.44 -8.71
C GLY A 5 19.71 13.13 -8.66
N VAL A 6 19.17 12.61 -9.76
CA VAL A 6 17.77 12.20 -9.83
C VAL A 6 17.64 10.91 -9.03
N LYS A 7 17.06 10.99 -7.82
CA LYS A 7 16.76 9.81 -7.00
C LYS A 7 15.63 9.03 -7.65
N GLU A 8 15.93 7.88 -8.25
CA GLU A 8 14.92 6.99 -8.81
C GLU A 8 14.22 6.24 -7.68
N LYS A 9 12.89 6.34 -7.62
CA LYS A 9 12.06 5.56 -6.68
C LYS A 9 11.64 4.28 -7.37
N VAL A 10 12.17 3.16 -6.90
CA VAL A 10 11.82 1.83 -7.41
C VAL A 10 10.75 1.22 -6.52
N LEU A 11 9.70 0.69 -7.13
CA LEU A 11 8.66 -0.08 -6.44
C LEU A 11 9.09 -1.55 -6.41
N VAL A 12 9.35 -2.06 -5.22
CA VAL A 12 9.60 -3.48 -5.00
C VAL A 12 8.32 -4.12 -4.50
N LEU A 13 7.77 -5.02 -5.32
CA LEU A 13 6.69 -5.93 -4.95
C LEU A 13 7.32 -7.20 -4.40
N ASP A 14 6.80 -7.67 -3.27
CA ASP A 14 7.09 -9.02 -2.79
C ASP A 14 6.52 -10.02 -3.83
N ARG A 15 7.39 -10.75 -4.53
CA ARG A 15 7.04 -11.43 -5.79
C ARG A 15 6.17 -12.68 -5.59
N ASP A 16 6.01 -13.14 -4.35
CA ASP A 16 5.33 -14.40 -4.02
C ASP A 16 4.03 -14.20 -3.21
N ILE A 17 3.55 -12.97 -3.04
CA ILE A 17 2.35 -12.68 -2.26
C ILE A 17 1.12 -12.46 -3.17
N VAL A 18 0.15 -13.36 -3.05
CA VAL A 18 -1.19 -13.16 -3.62
C VAL A 18 -1.97 -12.19 -2.72
N VAL A 19 -2.32 -11.01 -3.23
CA VAL A 19 -3.08 -10.01 -2.49
C VAL A 19 -4.59 -10.31 -2.59
N THR A 20 -5.11 -11.10 -1.65
CA THR A 20 -6.54 -11.36 -1.49
C THR A 20 -7.19 -10.43 -0.45
N PRO A 21 -8.52 -10.25 -0.45
CA PRO A 21 -9.23 -9.51 0.60
C PRO A 21 -8.91 -9.99 2.03
N GLU A 22 -8.82 -11.31 2.22
CA GLU A 22 -8.48 -11.94 3.49
C GLU A 22 -7.05 -11.60 3.90
N GLU A 23 -6.12 -11.62 2.95
CA GLU A 23 -4.72 -11.30 3.19
C GLU A 23 -4.53 -9.83 3.58
N LEU A 24 -5.25 -8.91 2.93
CA LEU A 24 -5.27 -7.50 3.30
C LEU A 24 -5.70 -7.30 4.77
N LYS A 25 -6.77 -7.98 5.17
CA LYS A 25 -7.28 -7.92 6.54
C LYS A 25 -6.30 -8.53 7.54
N ARG A 26 -5.75 -9.71 7.21
CA ARG A 26 -4.75 -10.40 8.04
C ARG A 26 -3.56 -9.49 8.28
N ARG A 27 -3.01 -8.90 7.21
CA ARG A 27 -1.86 -8.02 7.29
C ARG A 27 -2.11 -6.77 8.11
N ARG A 28 -3.29 -6.15 7.97
CA ARG A 28 -3.68 -5.01 8.82
C ARG A 28 -3.65 -5.37 10.31
N LEU A 29 -4.19 -6.53 10.67
CA LEU A 29 -4.25 -7.01 12.04
C LEU A 29 -2.88 -7.39 12.59
N GLU A 30 -2.03 -8.03 11.79
CA GLU A 30 -0.63 -8.34 12.15
C GLU A 30 0.19 -7.07 12.45
N LEU A 31 -0.10 -5.97 11.74
CA LEU A 31 0.50 -4.67 11.98
C LEU A 31 -0.14 -3.89 13.15
N GLY A 32 -1.17 -4.46 13.80
CA GLY A 32 -1.84 -3.86 14.95
C GLY A 32 -2.75 -2.69 14.61
N TYR A 33 -3.08 -2.45 13.33
CA TYR A 33 -3.92 -1.33 12.94
C TYR A 33 -5.40 -1.65 13.07
N THR A 34 -6.15 -0.76 13.70
CA THR A 34 -7.60 -0.70 13.52
C THR A 34 -7.94 -0.16 12.11
N THR A 35 -9.13 -0.46 11.62
CA THR A 35 -9.63 0.09 10.34
C THR A 35 -9.55 1.63 10.25
N PRO A 36 -10.01 2.42 11.25
CA PRO A 36 -9.91 3.87 11.18
C PRO A 36 -8.48 4.40 11.24
N GLU A 37 -7.56 3.73 11.94
CA GLU A 37 -6.15 4.12 11.95
C GLU A 37 -5.50 3.91 10.59
N LEU A 38 -5.71 2.76 9.96
CA LEU A 38 -5.18 2.51 8.62
C LEU A 38 -5.78 3.49 7.60
N ALA A 39 -7.09 3.76 7.68
CA ALA A 39 -7.75 4.72 6.80
C ALA A 39 -7.11 6.12 6.90
N ARG A 40 -6.78 6.57 8.12
CA ARG A 40 -6.07 7.82 8.38
C ARG A 40 -4.66 7.85 7.80
N ILE A 41 -3.90 6.76 7.95
CA ILE A 41 -2.53 6.62 7.38
C ILE A 41 -2.57 6.70 5.85
N VAL A 42 -3.53 6.01 5.23
CA VAL A 42 -3.67 5.93 3.77
C VAL A 42 -4.29 7.20 3.17
N GLY A 43 -5.07 7.94 3.96
CA GLY A 43 -5.82 9.12 3.53
C GLY A 43 -7.12 8.75 2.82
N THR A 44 -7.88 7.80 3.37
CA THR A 44 -9.16 7.32 2.84
C THR A 44 -10.21 7.15 3.95
N THR A 45 -11.39 6.64 3.63
CA THR A 45 -12.44 6.37 4.62
C THR A 45 -12.33 4.94 5.20
N PRO A 46 -12.72 4.71 6.46
CA PRO A 46 -12.77 3.37 7.05
C PRO A 46 -13.66 2.41 6.25
N THR A 47 -14.75 2.92 5.68
CA THR A 47 -15.67 2.17 4.82
C THR A 47 -14.98 1.61 3.57
N TRP A 48 -14.07 2.38 2.97
CA TRP A 48 -13.30 1.92 1.82
C TRP A 48 -12.39 0.73 2.19
N ILE A 49 -11.71 0.80 3.34
CA ILE A 49 -10.85 -0.29 3.85
C ILE A 49 -11.68 -1.56 4.06
N VAL A 50 -12.82 -1.44 4.74
CA VAL A 50 -13.73 -2.59 4.98
C VAL A 50 -14.25 -3.17 3.67
N ALA A 51 -14.58 -2.33 2.68
CA ALA A 51 -15.04 -2.80 1.39
C ALA A 51 -13.94 -3.57 0.62
N ALA A 52 -12.70 -3.11 0.69
CA ALA A 52 -11.55 -3.80 0.11
C ALA A 52 -11.28 -5.15 0.80
N GLU A 53 -11.26 -5.18 2.14
CA GLU A 53 -11.03 -6.38 2.95
C GLU A 53 -12.16 -7.42 2.88
N LYS A 54 -13.37 -6.99 2.48
CA LYS A 54 -14.51 -7.89 2.25
C LYS A 54 -14.67 -8.30 0.78
N GLY A 55 -13.78 -7.86 -0.11
CA GLY A 55 -13.88 -8.10 -1.55
C GLY A 55 -15.06 -7.39 -2.24
N ARG A 56 -15.79 -6.51 -1.53
CA ARG A 56 -16.92 -5.73 -2.08
C ARG A 56 -16.45 -4.60 -2.99
N LYS A 57 -15.19 -4.20 -2.88
CA LYS A 57 -14.55 -3.22 -3.75
C LYS A 57 -13.20 -3.75 -4.23
N PRO A 58 -13.09 -4.21 -5.49
CA PRO A 58 -11.83 -4.63 -6.06
C PRO A 58 -10.80 -3.49 -6.02
N LEU A 59 -9.55 -3.79 -5.66
CA LEU A 59 -8.47 -2.80 -5.70
C LEU A 59 -8.25 -2.28 -7.12
N ALA A 60 -8.40 -3.14 -8.13
CA ALA A 60 -8.25 -2.78 -9.55
C ALA A 60 -9.24 -1.70 -10.03
N SER A 61 -10.38 -1.50 -9.35
CA SER A 61 -11.35 -0.45 -9.68
C SER A 61 -11.13 0.86 -8.91
N SER A 62 -10.08 0.92 -8.08
CA SER A 62 -9.73 2.10 -7.30
C SER A 62 -8.54 2.85 -7.91
N GLY A 63 -8.43 4.15 -7.62
CA GLY A 63 -7.34 4.96 -8.17
C GLY A 63 -5.96 4.43 -7.74
N PHE A 64 -5.03 4.35 -8.71
CA PHE A 64 -3.69 3.80 -8.50
C PHE A 64 -2.96 4.37 -7.28
N ARG A 65 -3.03 5.70 -7.06
CA ARG A 65 -2.38 6.37 -5.92
C ARG A 65 -2.92 5.88 -4.57
N LEU A 66 -4.23 5.63 -4.48
CA LEU A 66 -4.87 5.12 -3.27
C LEU A 66 -4.45 3.67 -3.01
N VAL A 67 -4.54 2.82 -4.03
CA VAL A 67 -4.14 1.42 -3.95
C VAL A 67 -2.68 1.28 -3.55
N ARG A 68 -1.79 2.07 -4.18
CA ARG A 68 -0.37 2.10 -3.84
C ARG A 68 -0.14 2.45 -2.38
N ARG A 69 -0.72 3.55 -1.87
CA ARG A 69 -0.58 3.95 -0.46
C ARG A 69 -1.11 2.88 0.50
N TYR A 70 -2.21 2.24 0.14
CA TYR A 70 -2.80 1.18 0.92
C TYR A 70 -1.87 -0.05 1.01
N LEU A 71 -1.32 -0.49 -0.11
CA LEU A 71 -0.39 -1.62 -0.16
C LEU A 71 0.97 -1.30 0.47
N GLU A 72 1.45 -0.07 0.35
CA GLU A 72 2.65 0.44 1.06
C GLU A 72 2.41 0.42 2.59
N ALA A 73 1.25 0.91 3.06
CA ALA A 73 0.91 0.91 4.48
C ALA A 73 0.76 -0.50 5.07
N LEU A 74 0.41 -1.49 4.24
CA LEU A 74 0.37 -2.90 4.61
C LEU A 74 1.70 -3.62 4.38
N GLY A 75 2.71 -2.93 3.86
CA GLY A 75 4.06 -3.48 3.64
C GLY A 75 4.14 -4.52 2.52
N PHE A 76 3.17 -4.59 1.61
CA PHE A 76 3.26 -5.39 0.38
C PHE A 76 4.14 -4.74 -0.67
N ILE A 77 4.29 -3.42 -0.57
CA ILE A 77 5.13 -2.63 -1.47
C ILE A 77 6.14 -1.89 -0.62
N ARG A 78 7.41 -2.02 -0.98
CA ARG A 78 8.47 -1.17 -0.46
C ARG A 78 8.94 -0.22 -1.55
N VAL A 79 9.05 1.06 -1.21
CA VAL A 79 9.68 2.06 -2.08
C VAL A 79 11.12 2.16 -1.65
N GLU A 80 12.01 1.65 -2.50
CA GLU A 80 13.43 1.81 -2.30
C GLU A 80 13.91 3.02 -3.10
N VAL A 81 14.80 3.80 -2.50
CA VAL A 81 15.47 4.91 -3.18
C VAL A 81 16.84 4.38 -3.60
N ALA A 82 16.97 4.02 -4.86
CA ALA A 82 18.26 3.62 -5.40
C ALA A 82 19.08 4.89 -5.63
N GLU A 83 20.20 5.04 -4.92
CA GLU A 83 21.22 6.02 -5.27
C GLU A 83 22.14 5.40 -6.33
N LYS A 84 22.03 5.91 -7.56
CA LYS A 84 22.94 5.55 -8.65
C LYS A 84 24.25 6.29 -8.39
N ASN A 85 25.31 5.54 -8.05
CA ASN A 85 26.68 6.05 -7.93
C ASN A 85 27.28 6.25 -9.33
#